data_AF-A0A4V3USX0-F1
#
_entry.id   AF-A0A4V3USX0-F1
#
_cell.length_a   1.000
_cell.length_b   1.000
_cell.length_c   1.000
_cell.angle_alpha   90.00
_cell.angle_beta   90.00
_cell.angle_gamma   90.00
#
_symmetry.space_group_name_H-M   'P 1'
#
loop_
_entity.id
_entity.type
_entity.pdbx_description
1 polymer ?
#
loop_
_entity_poly.entity_id
_entity_poly.type
_entity_poly.pdbx_seq_one_letter_code
_entity_poly.pdbx_strand_id
1 'polypeptide(L)'
;MRPAQRNYLREFLPAMAAYMVLLFVSQLLLRQLQAVPLRVLVVLLPIVPIVFVVRAMVRLVLASDELERRLQLEAISIASMSVGLLSFAAAFLRGAGLLPVDNALMLVLPALFAAYGIASWWVRRRFRGE
;
A
#
# COMPACT_ATOMS: atom_id res chain seq x y z
N MET A 1 7.28 -12.75 17.44
CA MET A 1 7.11 -11.41 16.83
C MET A 1 7.12 -10.38 17.94
N ARG A 2 7.86 -9.27 17.81
CA ARG A 2 7.88 -8.22 18.84
C ARG A 2 6.49 -7.56 18.96
N PRO A 3 6.10 -7.05 20.14
CA PRO A 3 4.77 -6.48 20.37
C PRO A 3 4.43 -5.31 19.43
N ALA A 4 5.39 -4.45 19.10
CA ALA A 4 5.21 -3.37 18.12
C ALA A 4 4.81 -3.86 16.73
N GLN A 5 5.41 -4.97 16.28
CA GLN A 5 5.15 -5.57 14.98
C GLN A 5 3.78 -6.28 14.92
N ARG A 6 3.37 -6.88 16.05
CA ARG A 6 2.03 -7.48 16.18
C ARG A 6 0.93 -6.40 16.21
N ASN A 7 1.20 -5.27 16.86
CA ASN A 7 0.28 -4.12 16.86
C ASN A 7 0.18 -3.50 15.47
N TYR A 8 1.30 -3.34 14.76
CA TYR A 8 1.30 -2.91 13.36
C TYR A 8 0.44 -3.82 12.48
N LEU A 9 0.62 -5.14 12.53
CA LEU A 9 -0.19 -6.07 11.72
C LEU A 9 -1.68 -6.02 12.08
N ARG A 10 -2.01 -5.84 13.36
CA ARG A 10 -3.39 -5.68 13.84
C ARG A 10 -4.03 -4.38 13.40
N GLU A 11 -3.26 -3.30 13.20
CA GLU A 11 -3.76 -2.03 12.66
C GLU A 11 -3.81 -2.09 11.12
N PHE A 12 -2.79 -2.69 10.50
CA PHE A 12 -2.59 -2.75 9.06
C PHE A 12 -3.62 -3.63 8.36
N LEU A 13 -3.83 -4.87 8.82
CA LEU A 13 -4.73 -5.82 8.16
C LEU A 13 -6.18 -5.30 8.05
N PRO A 14 -6.83 -4.83 9.12
CA PRO A 14 -8.18 -4.29 9.02
C PRO A 14 -8.22 -2.98 8.23
N ALA A 15 -7.21 -2.11 8.33
CA ALA A 15 -7.16 -0.89 7.54
C ALA A 15 -6.99 -1.17 6.04
N MET A 16 -6.21 -2.18 5.68
CA MET A 16 -6.02 -2.60 4.28
C MET A 16 -7.27 -3.28 3.74
N ALA A 17 -7.94 -4.12 4.54
CA ALA A 17 -9.22 -4.70 4.19
C ALA A 17 -10.28 -3.60 3.99
N ALA A 18 -10.35 -2.62 4.90
CA ALA A 18 -11.24 -1.47 4.79
C ALA A 18 -10.93 -0.65 3.54
N TYR A 19 -9.65 -0.38 3.25
CA TYR A 19 -9.22 0.30 2.02
C TYR A 19 -9.71 -0.42 0.77
N MET A 20 -9.48 -1.74 0.67
CA MET A 20 -9.91 -2.55 -0.48
C MET A 20 -11.43 -2.51 -0.65
N VAL A 21 -12.18 -2.72 0.43
CA VAL A 21 -13.66 -2.66 0.42
C VAL A 21 -14.15 -1.28 0.00
N LEU A 22 -13.61 -0.21 0.61
CA LEU A 22 -13.96 1.17 0.29
C LEU A 22 -13.65 1.53 -1.16
N LEU A 23 -12.56 1.00 -1.72
CA LEU A 23 -12.24 1.14 -3.13
C LEU A 23 -13.38 0.61 -4.01
N PHE A 24 -13.80 -0.64 -3.82
CA PHE A 24 -14.89 -1.21 -4.62
C PHE A 24 -16.24 -0.54 -4.36
N VAL A 25 -16.56 -0.23 -3.11
CA VAL A 25 -17.81 0.44 -2.71
C VAL A 25 -17.88 1.84 -3.32
N SER A 26 -16.78 2.60 -3.30
CA SER A 26 -16.73 3.94 -3.91
C SER A 26 -17.04 3.87 -5.42
N GLN A 27 -16.48 2.89 -6.14
CA GLN A 27 -16.73 2.72 -7.57
C GLN A 27 -18.20 2.38 -7.89
N LEU A 28 -18.86 1.60 -7.03
CA LEU A 28 -20.29 1.28 -7.16
C LEU A 28 -21.18 2.48 -6.88
N LEU A 29 -20.89 3.24 -5.80
CA LEU A 29 -21.67 4.42 -5.40
C LEU A 29 -21.55 5.57 -6.41
N LEU A 30 -20.39 5.74 -7.05
CA LEU A 30 -20.17 6.82 -8.02
C LEU A 30 -21.11 6.74 -9.23
N ARG A 31 -21.59 5.55 -9.57
CA ARG A 31 -22.59 5.33 -10.63
C ARG A 31 -23.96 5.90 -10.29
N GLN A 32 -24.27 6.10 -9.00
CA GLN A 32 -25.59 6.53 -8.53
C GLN A 32 -25.64 8.00 -8.09
N LEU A 33 -24.49 8.62 -7.85
CA LEU A 33 -24.40 10.01 -7.38
C LEU A 33 -24.33 10.97 -8.57
N GLN A 34 -25.21 11.97 -8.64
CA GLN A 34 -25.14 13.04 -9.65
C GLN A 34 -24.51 14.34 -9.09
N ALA A 35 -24.60 14.57 -7.79
CA ALA A 35 -24.04 15.76 -7.15
C ALA A 35 -22.51 15.68 -7.01
N VAL A 36 -21.81 16.65 -7.60
CA VAL A 36 -20.34 16.73 -7.65
C VAL A 36 -19.68 16.72 -6.26
N PRO A 37 -20.16 17.45 -5.23
CA PRO A 37 -19.51 17.46 -3.91
C PRO A 37 -19.52 16.08 -3.22
N LEU A 38 -20.62 15.35 -3.36
CA LEU A 38 -20.76 14.01 -2.76
C LEU A 38 -19.84 13.00 -3.45
N ARG A 39 -19.66 13.11 -4.77
CA ARG A 39 -18.72 12.27 -5.52
C ARG A 39 -17.28 12.46 -5.04
N VAL A 40 -16.85 13.70 -4.79
CA VAL A 40 -15.50 13.99 -4.28
C VAL A 40 -15.27 13.32 -2.92
N LEU A 41 -16.22 13.45 -2.00
CA LEU A 41 -16.12 12.80 -0.68
C LEU A 41 -16.01 11.28 -0.79
N VAL A 42 -16.81 10.66 -1.66
CA VAL A 42 -16.80 9.20 -1.86
C VAL A 42 -15.52 8.70 -2.51
N VAL A 43 -14.94 9.44 -3.46
CA VAL A 43 -13.65 9.10 -4.10
C VAL A 43 -12.49 9.16 -3.11
N LEU A 44 -12.50 10.11 -2.17
CA LEU A 44 -11.41 10.32 -1.23
C LEU A 44 -11.53 9.47 0.03
N LEU A 45 -12.70 8.88 0.30
CA LEU A 45 -12.96 8.04 1.47
C LEU A 45 -11.92 6.91 1.69
N PRO A 46 -11.42 6.20 0.64
CA PRO A 46 -10.39 5.17 0.79
C PRO A 46 -9.04 5.72 1.28
N ILE A 47 -8.78 7.03 1.20
CA ILE A 47 -7.52 7.63 1.67
C ILE A 47 -7.45 7.62 3.20
N VAL A 48 -8.58 7.70 3.89
CA VAL A 48 -8.63 7.77 5.36
C VAL A 48 -7.96 6.54 6.01
N PRO A 49 -8.32 5.29 5.66
CA PRO A 49 -7.59 4.11 6.15
C PRO A 49 -6.09 4.13 5.87
N ILE A 50 -5.67 4.65 4.71
CA ILE A 50 -4.26 4.71 4.32
C ILE A 50 -3.47 5.64 5.25
N VAL A 51 -4.04 6.78 5.64
CA VAL A 51 -3.38 7.69 6.59
C VAL A 51 -3.09 6.99 7.91
N PHE A 52 -4.00 6.16 8.41
CA PHE A 52 -3.76 5.36 9.62
C PHE A 52 -2.65 4.33 9.42
N VAL A 53 -2.61 3.65 8.27
CA VAL A 53 -1.53 2.71 7.93
C VAL A 53 -0.17 3.41 7.90
N VAL A 54 -0.07 4.55 7.21
CA VAL A 54 1.17 5.33 7.12
C VAL A 54 1.62 5.78 8.52
N ARG A 55 0.70 6.28 9.34
CA ARG A 55 1.00 6.66 10.72
C ARG A 55 1.49 5.46 11.54
N ALA A 56 0.88 4.29 11.40
CA ALA A 56 1.30 3.06 12.08
C ALA A 56 2.71 2.63 11.64
N MET A 57 2.99 2.70 10.34
CA MET A 57 4.30 2.39 9.76
C MET A 57 5.39 3.33 10.26
N VAL A 58 5.14 4.64 10.27
CA VAL A 58 6.11 5.64 10.78
C VAL A 58 6.41 5.39 12.25
N ARG A 59 5.38 5.12 13.07
CA ARG A 59 5.57 4.76 14.49
C ARG A 59 6.39 3.48 14.65
N LEU A 60 6.17 2.48 13.81
CA LEU A 60 6.93 1.23 13.82
C LEU A 60 8.41 1.48 13.51
N VAL A 61 8.71 2.24 12.45
CA VAL A 61 10.09 2.57 12.05
C VAL A 61 10.81 3.36 13.15
N LEU A 62 10.16 4.37 13.72
CA LEU A 62 10.76 5.21 14.77
C LEU A 62 10.95 4.48 16.11
N ALA A 63 10.13 3.47 16.40
CA ALA A 63 10.26 2.64 17.59
C ALA A 63 11.18 1.40 17.39
N SER A 64 11.75 1.23 16.21
CA SER A 64 12.62 0.09 15.88
C SER A 64 14.06 0.34 16.30
N ASP A 65 14.76 -0.72 16.71
CA ASP A 65 16.21 -0.67 16.91
C ASP A 65 16.94 -0.55 15.56
N GLU A 66 18.25 -0.31 15.59
CA GLU A 66 19.05 -0.07 14.37
C GLU A 66 18.94 -1.22 13.36
N LEU A 67 18.98 -2.46 13.84
CA LEU A 67 18.90 -3.64 12.98
C LEU A 67 17.52 -3.74 12.32
N GLU A 68 16.45 -3.65 13.10
CA GLU A 68 15.08 -3.73 12.60
C GLU A 68 14.77 -2.55 11.65
N ARG A 69 15.29 -1.36 11.94
CA ARG A 69 15.19 -0.20 11.05
C ARG A 69 15.91 -0.43 9.73
N ARG A 70 17.10 -1.03 9.73
CA ARG A 70 17.80 -1.43 8.49
C ARG A 70 16.98 -2.42 7.65
N LEU A 71 16.46 -3.49 8.26
CA LEU A 71 15.64 -4.47 7.55
C LEU A 71 14.37 -3.85 6.96
N GLN A 72 13.75 -2.91 7.67
CA GLN A 72 12.59 -2.17 7.17
C GLN A 72 12.95 -1.26 6.00
N LEU A 73 14.05 -0.51 6.08
CA LEU A 73 14.52 0.34 4.99
C LEU A 73 14.87 -0.45 3.73
N GLU A 74 15.52 -1.61 3.89
CA GLU A 74 15.81 -2.52 2.78
C GLU A 74 14.52 -3.02 2.12
N ALA A 75 13.55 -3.46 2.92
CA ALA A 75 12.25 -3.91 2.41
C ALA A 75 11.46 -2.79 1.71
N ILE A 76 11.46 -1.57 2.26
CA ILE A 76 10.84 -0.39 1.64
C ILE A 76 11.52 -0.08 0.30
N SER A 77 12.85 -0.16 0.24
CA SER A 77 13.62 0.12 -0.98
C SER A 77 13.29 -0.88 -2.08
N ILE A 78 13.30 -2.19 -1.77
CA ILE A 78 12.92 -3.24 -2.72
C ILE A 78 11.49 -3.03 -3.22
N ALA A 79 10.54 -2.79 -2.31
CA ALA A 79 9.14 -2.62 -2.67
C ALA A 79 8.90 -1.39 -3.55
N SER A 80 9.45 -0.24 -3.15
CA SER A 80 9.28 1.03 -3.86
C SER A 80 9.93 1.01 -5.25
N MET A 81 11.15 0.49 -5.38
CA MET A 81 11.81 0.37 -6.69
C MET A 81 11.06 -0.60 -7.61
N SER A 82 10.65 -1.76 -7.08
CA SER A 82 9.96 -2.78 -7.86
C SER A 82 8.61 -2.27 -8.36
N VAL A 83 7.79 -1.71 -7.47
CA VAL A 83 6.46 -1.19 -7.83
C VAL A 83 6.57 0.08 -8.66
N GLY A 84 7.54 0.95 -8.38
CA GLY A 84 7.82 2.12 -9.21
C GLY A 84 8.17 1.75 -10.65
N LEU A 85 9.08 0.78 -10.84
CA LEU A 85 9.47 0.30 -12.17
C LEU A 85 8.29 -0.34 -12.91
N LEU A 86 7.51 -1.20 -12.24
CA LEU A 86 6.33 -1.82 -12.83
C LEU A 86 5.25 -0.78 -13.18
N SER A 87 5.04 0.21 -12.34
CA SER A 87 4.09 1.30 -12.59
C SER A 87 4.53 2.14 -13.79
N PHE A 88 5.83 2.40 -13.91
CA PHE A 88 6.41 3.12 -15.04
C PHE A 88 6.27 2.33 -16.34
N ALA A 89 6.58 1.04 -16.34
CA ALA A 89 6.37 0.15 -17.47
C ALA A 89 4.87 0.09 -17.88
N ALA A 90 3.97 -0.02 -16.90
CA ALA A 90 2.52 -0.01 -17.15
C ALA A 90 2.06 1.31 -17.78
N ALA A 91 2.63 2.46 -17.36
CA ALA A 91 2.33 3.75 -17.95
C ALA A 91 2.77 3.83 -19.43
N PHE A 92 3.96 3.33 -19.78
CA PHE A 92 4.39 3.25 -21.19
C PHE A 92 3.48 2.36 -22.03
N LEU A 93 3.16 1.16 -21.52
CA LEU A 93 2.28 0.22 -22.23
C LEU A 93 0.89 0.82 -22.44
N ARG A 94 0.37 1.56 -21.46
CA ARG A 94 -0.90 2.29 -21.61
C ARG A 94 -0.79 3.43 -22.61
N GLY A 95 0.30 4.20 -22.58
CA GLY A 95 0.56 5.27 -23.55
C GLY A 95 0.64 4.76 -25.00
N ALA A 96 1.10 3.52 -25.19
CA ALA A 96 1.13 2.83 -26.49
C ALA A 96 -0.21 2.13 -26.86
N GLY A 97 -1.24 2.20 -26.01
CA GLY A 97 -2.52 1.51 -26.24
C GLY A 97 -2.48 -0.01 -26.04
N LEU A 98 -1.39 -0.55 -25.47
CA LEU A 98 -1.16 -1.98 -25.29
C LEU A 98 -1.69 -2.52 -23.94
N LEU A 99 -2.17 -1.64 -23.06
CA LEU A 99 -2.60 -2.00 -21.71
C LEU A 99 -3.95 -1.34 -21.37
N PRO A 100 -5.08 -2.08 -21.50
CA PRO A 100 -6.43 -1.55 -21.29
C PRO A 100 -6.79 -1.51 -19.79
N VAL A 101 -6.01 -0.77 -19.00
CA VAL A 101 -6.22 -0.66 -17.55
C VAL A 101 -6.51 0.79 -17.18
N ASP A 102 -7.79 1.12 -16.98
CA ASP A 102 -8.24 2.50 -16.78
C ASP A 102 -7.84 3.08 -15.42
N ASN A 103 -7.82 2.25 -14.38
CA ASN A 103 -7.61 2.66 -12.99
C ASN A 103 -6.31 2.11 -12.38
N ALA A 104 -5.28 1.88 -13.20
CA ALA A 104 -4.00 1.30 -12.76
C ALA A 104 -3.35 2.03 -11.57
N LEU A 105 -3.49 3.36 -11.49
CA LEU A 105 -2.95 4.17 -10.40
C LEU A 105 -3.53 3.80 -9.02
N MET A 106 -4.78 3.34 -8.96
CA MET A 106 -5.40 2.91 -7.70
C MET A 106 -4.76 1.64 -7.13
N LEU A 107 -4.14 0.84 -8.00
CA LEU A 107 -3.48 -0.42 -7.62
C LEU A 107 -2.03 -0.23 -7.17
N VAL A 108 -1.42 0.92 -7.45
CA VAL A 108 -0.02 1.18 -7.11
C VAL A 108 0.22 1.10 -5.61
N LEU A 109 -0.64 1.74 -4.82
CA LEU A 109 -0.51 1.74 -3.37
C LEU A 109 -0.71 0.35 -2.72
N PRO A 110 -1.78 -0.41 -3.02
CA PRO A 110 -1.91 -1.77 -2.52
C PRO A 110 -0.80 -2.70 -3.04
N ALA A 111 -0.32 -2.52 -4.28
CA ALA A 111 0.83 -3.25 -4.79
C ALA A 111 2.11 -2.93 -4.00
N LEU A 112 2.33 -1.66 -3.63
CA LEU A 112 3.46 -1.23 -2.80
C LEU A 112 3.43 -1.91 -1.42
N PHE A 113 2.25 -1.94 -0.78
CA PHE A 113 2.09 -2.59 0.51
C PHE A 113 2.26 -4.12 0.43
N ALA A 114 1.76 -4.75 -0.62
CA ALA A 114 1.96 -6.18 -0.86
C ALA A 114 3.45 -6.49 -1.09
N ALA A 115 4.12 -5.72 -1.96
CA ALA A 115 5.55 -5.85 -2.23
C ALA A 115 6.38 -5.63 -0.96
N TYR A 116 6.02 -4.64 -0.12
CA TYR A 116 6.67 -4.42 1.17
C TYR A 116 6.51 -5.61 2.11
N GLY A 117 5.32 -6.21 2.19
CA GLY A 117 5.08 -7.40 3.00
C GLY A 117 5.97 -8.58 2.57
N ILE A 118 6.04 -8.83 1.26
CA ILE A 118 6.88 -9.88 0.67
C ILE A 118 8.37 -9.60 0.91
N ALA A 119 8.83 -8.38 0.61
CA ALA A 119 10.22 -7.97 0.81
C ALA A 119 10.62 -8.06 2.29
N SER A 120 9.76 -7.59 3.20
CA SER A 120 9.99 -7.68 4.65
C SER A 120 10.14 -9.12 5.13
N TRP A 121 9.35 -10.04 4.58
CA TRP A 121 9.47 -11.46 4.90
C TRP A 121 10.77 -12.07 4.36
N TRP A 122 11.14 -11.72 3.13
CA TRP A 122 12.35 -12.22 2.47
C TRP A 122 13.63 -11.73 3.17
N VAL A 123 13.74 -10.42 3.41
CA VAL A 123 14.89 -9.79 4.08
C VAL A 123 15.10 -10.38 5.49
N ARG A 124 14.03 -10.58 6.25
CA ARG A 124 14.11 -11.22 7.59
C ARG A 124 14.51 -12.68 7.55
N ARG A 125 14.14 -13.43 6.49
CA ARG A 125 14.57 -14.82 6.33
C ARG A 125 16.05 -14.90 5.97
N ARG A 126 16.52 -14.02 5.10
CA ARG A 126 17.95 -13.93 4.74
C ARG A 126 18.81 -13.66 5.97
N PHE A 127 18.46 -12.65 6.77
CA PHE A 127 19.23 -12.26 7.96
C PHE A 127 19.21 -13.31 9.09
N ARG A 128 18.30 -14.28 9.07
CA ARG A 128 18.29 -15.40 10.04
C ARG A 128 19.19 -16.56 9.63
N GLY A 129 19.60 -16.60 8.37
CA GLY A 129 20.52 -17.62 7.84
C GLY A 129 21.98 -17.16 7.77
N GLU A 130 22.24 -15.89 8.08
CA GLU A 130 23.57 -15.29 8.28
C GLU A 130 23.90 -15.28 9.78
#